data_AF-A0A6G1ARC8-F1
#
_entry.id   AF-A0A6G1ARC8-F1
#
_cell.length_a   1.000
_cell.length_b   1.000
_cell.length_c   1.000
_cell.angle_alpha   90.00
_cell.angle_beta   90.00
_cell.angle_gamma   90.00
#
_symmetry.space_group_name_H-M   'P 1'
#
loop_
_entity.id
_entity.type
_entity.pdbx_description
1 polymer ?
#
loop_
_entity_poly.entity_id
_entity_poly.type
_entity_poly.pdbx_seq_one_letter_code
_entity_poly.pdbx_strand_id
1 'polypeptide(L)'
;SLQEKLWAILQATYTHSRNLACFVFTYKGLCALQSHVQGETYQVHSFLAAFIGGLLVFGHNNNINSQINMYLLSRVLFALCRLGVEKGYIPEPRWDPFPLFTAIVWGLVLWLFEYHRRTLQPSLQSSMTYLYQDSEVWHDISDFLLYNKSLPSK
;
A
#
# COMPACT_ATOMS: atom_id res chain seq x y z
N SER A 1 7.60 -24.66 6.72
CA SER A 1 6.88 -25.71 5.97
C SER A 1 5.92 -25.10 4.95
N LEU A 2 5.58 -25.79 3.85
CA LEU A 2 4.58 -25.31 2.87
C LEU A 2 3.20 -25.05 3.51
N GLN A 3 2.83 -25.85 4.52
CA GLN A 3 1.59 -25.69 5.26
C GLN A 3 1.53 -24.36 6.03
N GLU A 4 2.64 -23.95 6.66
CA GLU A 4 2.72 -22.67 7.37
C GLU A 4 2.58 -21.48 6.41
N LYS A 5 3.17 -21.58 5.20
CA LYS A 5 3.02 -20.56 4.15
C LYS A 5 1.57 -20.47 3.66
N LEU A 6 0.93 -21.61 3.40
CA LEU A 6 -0.48 -21.68 3.02
C LEU A 6 -1.39 -21.08 4.09
N TRP A 7 -1.17 -21.44 5.36
CA TRP A 7 -1.92 -20.90 6.48
C TRP A 7 -1.73 -19.39 6.61
N ALA A 8 -0.50 -18.89 6.45
CA ALA A 8 -0.22 -17.46 6.49
C ALA A 8 -0.94 -16.70 5.36
N ILE A 9 -0.96 -17.24 4.14
CA ILE A 9 -1.67 -16.65 3.00
C ILE A 9 -3.18 -16.61 3.27
N LEU A 10 -3.75 -17.71 3.75
CA LEU A 10 -5.18 -17.80 4.09
C LEU A 10 -5.54 -16.82 5.21
N GLN A 11 -4.75 -16.74 6.26
CA GLN A 11 -4.97 -15.82 7.38
C GLN A 11 -4.85 -14.36 6.94
N ALA A 12 -3.88 -14.04 6.08
CA ALA A 12 -3.74 -12.70 5.51
C ALA A 12 -4.95 -12.32 4.64
N THR A 13 -5.41 -13.26 3.80
CA THR A 13 -6.57 -13.08 2.93
C THR A 13 -7.84 -12.88 3.74
N TYR A 14 -8.05 -13.71 4.76
CA TYR A 14 -9.19 -13.62 5.67
C TYR A 14 -9.19 -12.28 6.43
N THR A 15 -8.04 -11.86 6.94
CA THR A 15 -7.89 -10.57 7.65
C THR A 15 -8.22 -9.40 6.73
N HIS A 16 -7.70 -9.42 5.50
CA HIS A 16 -7.98 -8.39 4.50
C HIS A 16 -9.47 -8.31 4.15
N SER A 17 -10.07 -9.43 3.80
CA SER A 17 -11.49 -9.52 3.42
C SER A 17 -12.41 -9.14 4.58
N ARG A 18 -12.08 -9.55 5.81
CA ARG A 18 -12.85 -9.19 7.01
C ARG A 18 -12.79 -7.69 7.30
N ASN A 19 -11.60 -7.08 7.18
CA ASN A 19 -11.46 -5.64 7.35
C ASN A 19 -12.29 -4.89 6.29
N LEU A 20 -12.24 -5.30 5.03
CA LEU A 20 -13.03 -4.66 3.98
C LEU A 20 -14.55 -4.81 4.22
N ALA A 21 -15.00 -6.01 4.59
CA ALA A 21 -16.41 -6.27 4.88
C ALA A 21 -16.91 -5.45 6.09
N CYS A 22 -16.11 -5.38 7.16
CA CYS A 22 -16.42 -4.57 8.34
C CYS A 22 -16.51 -3.08 7.97
N PHE A 23 -15.57 -2.58 7.16
CA PHE A 23 -15.57 -1.19 6.70
C PHE A 23 -16.84 -0.86 5.90
N VAL A 24 -17.20 -1.70 4.92
CA VAL A 24 -18.41 -1.48 4.11
C VAL A 24 -19.67 -1.55 4.97
N PHE A 25 -19.72 -2.49 5.93
CA PHE A 25 -20.84 -2.62 6.85
C PHE A 25 -20.98 -1.38 7.73
N THR A 26 -19.90 -0.93 8.38
CA THR A 26 -19.90 0.27 9.22
C THR A 26 -20.21 1.53 8.42
N TYR A 27 -19.62 1.70 7.24
CA TYR A 27 -19.88 2.83 6.34
C TYR A 27 -21.36 2.89 5.94
N LYS A 28 -21.90 1.78 5.41
CA LYS A 28 -23.31 1.73 4.99
C LYS A 28 -24.27 1.86 6.18
N GLY A 29 -23.92 1.28 7.33
CA GLY A 29 -24.69 1.44 8.57
C GLY A 29 -24.74 2.89 9.03
N LEU A 30 -23.62 3.60 9.01
CA LEU A 30 -23.54 5.02 9.35
C LEU A 30 -24.31 5.89 8.34
N CYS A 31 -24.17 5.65 7.04
CA CYS A 31 -24.94 6.38 6.02
C CYS A 31 -26.45 6.13 6.12
N ALA A 32 -26.87 4.89 6.40
CA ALA A 32 -28.28 4.55 6.60
C ALA A 32 -28.85 5.23 7.86
N LEU A 33 -28.08 5.25 8.94
CA LEU A 33 -28.46 5.92 10.19
C LEU A 33 -28.55 7.44 10.00
N GLN A 34 -27.58 8.03 9.31
CA GLN A 34 -27.60 9.47 8.97
C GLN A 34 -28.79 9.82 8.07
N SER A 35 -29.06 9.02 7.04
CA SER A 35 -30.21 9.19 6.14
C SER A 35 -31.55 9.09 6.89
N HIS A 36 -31.66 8.14 7.82
CA HIS A 36 -32.85 7.97 8.65
C HIS A 36 -33.10 9.14 9.62
N VAL A 37 -32.03 9.78 10.11
CA VAL A 37 -32.12 10.88 11.09
C VAL A 37 -32.30 12.25 10.43
N GLN A 38 -31.69 12.49 9.25
CA GLN A 38 -31.65 13.82 8.62
C GLN A 38 -32.44 13.95 7.31
N GLY A 39 -32.91 12.86 6.69
CA GLY A 39 -33.75 12.89 5.48
C GLY A 39 -33.04 13.29 4.17
N GLU A 40 -31.98 14.10 4.23
CA GLU A 40 -31.16 14.55 3.09
C GLU A 40 -29.70 14.06 3.23
N THR A 41 -29.05 13.70 2.11
CA THR A 41 -27.66 13.19 2.12
C THR A 41 -26.69 14.25 1.59
N TYR A 42 -25.98 14.92 2.50
CA TYR A 42 -24.89 15.84 2.14
C TYR A 42 -23.55 15.11 1.98
N GLN A 43 -22.69 15.58 1.06
CA GLN A 43 -21.37 15.01 0.77
C GLN A 43 -20.47 14.88 2.02
N VAL A 44 -20.61 15.80 2.98
CA VAL A 44 -19.85 15.81 4.23
C VAL A 44 -20.23 14.63 5.13
N HIS A 45 -21.49 14.18 5.11
CA HIS A 45 -21.94 13.03 5.90
C HIS A 45 -21.29 11.73 5.44
N SER A 46 -21.21 11.52 4.11
CA SER A 46 -20.50 10.39 3.53
C SER A 46 -19.01 10.40 3.86
N PHE A 47 -18.36 11.58 3.86
CA PHE A 47 -16.97 11.71 4.27
C PHE A 47 -16.77 11.36 5.76
N LEU A 48 -17.60 11.91 6.65
CA LEU A 48 -17.52 11.63 8.09
C LEU A 48 -17.81 10.16 8.41
N ALA A 49 -18.80 9.54 7.75
CA ALA A 49 -19.10 8.13 7.89
C ALA A 49 -17.92 7.25 7.46
N ALA A 50 -17.29 7.58 6.32
CA ALA A 50 -16.10 6.89 5.84
C ALA A 50 -14.89 7.10 6.76
N PHE A 51 -14.72 8.31 7.31
CA PHE A 51 -13.64 8.64 8.25
C PHE A 51 -13.76 7.84 9.56
N ILE A 52 -14.95 7.83 10.16
CA ILE A 52 -15.23 7.06 11.38
C ILE A 52 -15.09 5.56 11.13
N GLY A 53 -15.67 5.05 10.03
CA GLY A 53 -15.53 3.65 9.64
C GLY A 53 -14.07 3.27 9.41
N GLY A 54 -13.28 4.17 8.82
CA GLY A 54 -11.85 3.98 8.60
C GLY A 54 -11.06 3.87 9.91
N LEU A 55 -11.30 4.78 10.86
CA LEU A 55 -10.67 4.75 12.17
C LEU A 55 -10.98 3.48 12.97
N LEU A 56 -12.24 3.04 12.94
CA LEU A 56 -12.67 1.85 13.67
C LEU A 56 -12.12 0.54 13.09
N VAL A 57 -12.05 0.45 11.75
CA VAL A 57 -11.73 -0.81 11.06
C VAL A 57 -10.25 -0.96 10.73
N PHE A 58 -9.57 0.14 10.41
CA PHE A 58 -8.16 0.14 10.03
C PHE A 58 -7.23 0.69 11.13
N GLY A 59 -7.74 0.93 12.34
CA GLY A 59 -6.94 1.47 13.46
C GLY A 59 -5.81 0.55 13.95
N HIS A 60 -5.87 -0.75 13.64
CA HIS A 60 -4.80 -1.69 14.01
C HIS A 60 -3.65 -1.65 12.98
N ASN A 61 -2.45 -1.34 13.45
CA ASN A 61 -1.26 -1.31 12.60
C ASN A 61 -0.70 -2.73 12.42
N ASN A 62 -1.01 -3.36 11.28
CA ASN A 62 -0.41 -4.62 10.84
C ASN A 62 0.18 -4.45 9.43
N ASN A 63 1.04 -5.39 9.01
CA ASN A 63 1.72 -5.31 7.70
C ASN A 63 0.73 -5.22 6.51
N ILE A 64 -0.45 -5.86 6.63
CA ILE A 64 -1.48 -5.87 5.58
C ILE A 64 -2.17 -4.49 5.50
N ASN A 65 -2.58 -3.92 6.62
CA ASN A 65 -3.19 -2.61 6.73
C ASN A 65 -2.20 -1.52 6.32
N SER A 66 -0.93 -1.64 6.68
CA SER A 66 0.12 -0.72 6.22
C SER A 66 0.27 -0.75 4.70
N GLN A 67 0.23 -1.94 4.07
CA GLN A 67 0.26 -2.06 2.62
C GLN A 67 -0.98 -1.42 1.96
N ILE A 68 -2.17 -1.70 2.48
CA ILE A 68 -3.43 -1.10 1.99
C ILE A 68 -3.37 0.42 2.09
N ASN A 69 -2.95 0.96 3.25
CA ASN A 69 -2.89 2.40 3.50
C ASN A 69 -1.90 3.09 2.57
N MET A 70 -0.70 2.53 2.38
CA MET A 70 0.29 3.09 1.44
C MET A 70 -0.22 3.08 0.00
N TYR A 71 -0.85 1.98 -0.42
CA TYR A 71 -1.45 1.88 -1.75
C TYR A 71 -2.58 2.89 -1.94
N LEU A 72 -3.53 2.96 -1.00
CA LEU A 72 -4.65 3.87 -1.07
C LEU A 72 -4.19 5.33 -1.03
N LEU A 73 -3.23 5.66 -0.18
CA LEU A 73 -2.63 6.99 -0.09
C LEU A 73 -2.08 7.44 -1.44
N SER A 74 -1.32 6.59 -2.14
CA SER A 74 -0.77 6.92 -3.45
C SER A 74 -1.86 7.25 -4.48
N ARG A 75 -2.96 6.48 -4.49
CA ARG A 75 -4.08 6.68 -5.41
C ARG A 75 -4.92 7.90 -5.08
N VAL A 76 -5.17 8.14 -3.80
CA VAL A 76 -5.90 9.32 -3.34
C VAL A 76 -5.11 10.58 -3.64
N LEU A 77 -3.80 10.58 -3.37
CA LEU A 77 -2.94 11.72 -3.71
C LEU A 77 -2.97 12.01 -5.21
N PHE A 78 -2.82 10.98 -6.05
CA PHE A 78 -2.90 11.13 -7.50
C PHE A 78 -4.26 11.65 -7.97
N ALA A 79 -5.36 11.14 -7.39
CA ALA A 79 -6.71 11.61 -7.70
C ALA A 79 -6.94 13.07 -7.26
N LEU A 80 -6.41 13.47 -6.09
CA LEU A 80 -6.47 14.85 -5.60
C LEU A 80 -5.68 15.80 -6.50
N CYS A 81 -4.48 15.40 -6.95
CA CYS A 81 -3.71 16.16 -7.93
C CYS A 81 -4.49 16.35 -9.24
N ARG A 82 -5.09 15.28 -9.77
CA ARG A 82 -5.93 15.36 -10.98
C ARG A 82 -7.14 16.27 -10.78
N LEU A 83 -7.84 16.16 -9.66
CA LEU A 83 -8.95 17.02 -9.32
C LEU A 83 -8.51 18.49 -9.21
N GLY A 84 -7.32 18.75 -8.65
CA GLY A 84 -6.73 20.08 -8.57
C GLY A 84 -6.44 20.69 -9.95
N VAL A 85 -5.98 19.86 -10.90
CA VAL A 85 -5.80 20.27 -12.31
C VAL A 85 -7.15 20.54 -12.98
N GLU A 86 -8.13 19.63 -12.83
CA GLU A 86 -9.48 19.80 -13.42
C GLU A 86 -10.22 21.04 -12.89
N LYS A 87 -10.02 21.38 -11.61
CA LYS A 87 -10.61 22.58 -10.99
C LYS A 87 -9.80 23.86 -11.26
N GLY A 88 -8.67 23.76 -11.96
CA GLY A 88 -7.83 24.91 -12.34
C GLY A 88 -6.98 25.48 -11.20
N TYR A 89 -6.86 24.79 -10.06
CA TYR A 89 -5.94 25.19 -8.99
C TYR A 89 -4.48 24.91 -9.37
N ILE A 90 -4.24 23.88 -10.19
CA ILE A 90 -2.92 23.48 -10.68
C ILE A 90 -2.93 23.65 -12.20
N PRO A 91 -1.96 24.37 -12.79
CA PRO A 91 -1.88 24.49 -14.24
C PRO A 91 -1.67 23.12 -14.88
N GLU A 92 -2.38 22.85 -15.97
CA GLU A 92 -2.21 21.60 -16.72
C GLU A 92 -0.77 21.54 -17.29
N PRO A 93 0.00 20.48 -16.95
CA PRO A 93 1.36 20.34 -17.43
C PRO A 93 1.36 20.24 -18.97
N ARG A 94 2.15 21.09 -19.63
CA ARG A 94 2.32 21.04 -21.09
C ARG A 94 3.13 19.82 -21.57
N TRP A 95 3.77 19.11 -20.65
CA TRP A 95 4.67 17.99 -20.88
C TRP A 95 4.32 16.87 -19.90
N ASP A 96 4.60 15.62 -20.28
CA ASP A 96 4.35 14.46 -19.44
C ASP A 96 5.24 14.51 -18.17
N PRO A 97 4.67 14.67 -16.96
CA PRO A 97 5.44 14.74 -15.72
C PRO A 97 5.93 13.35 -15.27
N PHE A 98 5.42 12.26 -15.86
CA PHE A 98 5.71 10.90 -15.41
C PHE A 98 7.21 10.54 -15.40
N PRO A 99 8.02 10.83 -16.44
CA PRO A 99 9.43 10.49 -16.45
C PRO A 99 10.22 11.19 -15.33
N LEU A 100 9.94 12.48 -15.10
CA LEU A 100 10.59 13.25 -14.04
C LEU A 100 10.21 12.70 -12.66
N PHE A 101 8.93 12.41 -12.45
CA PHE A 101 8.45 11.78 -11.23
C PHE A 101 9.16 10.44 -10.97
N THR A 102 9.22 9.57 -11.97
CA THR A 102 9.89 8.27 -11.87
C THR A 102 11.37 8.42 -11.54
N ALA A 103 12.08 9.34 -12.20
CA ALA A 103 13.50 9.58 -11.95
C ALA A 103 13.76 10.04 -10.50
N ILE A 104 12.93 10.97 -9.99
CA ILE A 104 13.05 11.46 -8.62
C ILE A 104 12.75 10.35 -7.61
N VAL A 105 11.65 9.58 -7.81
CA VAL A 105 11.28 8.48 -6.91
C VAL A 105 12.38 7.42 -6.88
N TRP A 106 12.92 7.01 -8.02
CA TRP A 106 13.99 6.03 -8.09
C TRP A 106 15.28 6.52 -7.43
N GLY A 107 15.69 7.77 -7.69
CA GLY A 107 16.87 8.37 -7.08
C GLY A 107 16.74 8.43 -5.55
N LEU A 108 15.57 8.83 -5.05
CA LEU A 108 15.29 8.83 -3.61
C LEU A 108 15.32 7.42 -3.02
N VAL A 109 14.67 6.45 -3.64
CA VAL A 109 14.64 5.07 -3.13
C VAL A 109 16.04 4.48 -3.02
N LEU A 110 16.89 4.66 -4.04
CA LEU A 110 18.28 4.19 -4.01
C LEU A 110 19.11 4.93 -2.96
N TRP A 111 18.96 6.25 -2.85
CA TRP A 111 19.64 7.03 -1.82
C TRP A 111 19.23 6.60 -0.40
N LEU A 112 17.94 6.41 -0.14
CA LEU A 112 17.45 5.86 1.13
C LEU A 112 17.98 4.43 1.37
N PHE A 113 18.08 3.62 0.33
CA PHE A 113 18.59 2.26 0.44
C PHE A 113 20.09 2.23 0.74
N GLU A 114 20.87 3.18 0.24
CA GLU A 114 22.32 3.19 0.53
C GLU A 114 22.62 3.74 1.93
N TYR A 115 22.00 4.87 2.29
CA TYR A 115 22.37 5.61 3.51
C TYR A 115 21.44 5.36 4.72
N HIS A 116 20.18 4.96 4.49
CA HIS A 116 19.14 4.92 5.54
C HIS A 116 18.24 3.68 5.49
N ARG A 117 18.78 2.49 5.19
CA ARG A 117 18.00 1.24 4.98
C ARG A 117 16.85 1.02 5.95
N ARG A 118 17.09 1.23 7.25
CA ARG A 118 16.11 0.97 8.31
C ARG A 118 14.83 1.83 8.21
N THR A 119 14.84 2.94 7.48
CA THR A 119 13.66 3.80 7.30
C THR A 119 12.78 3.37 6.13
N LEU A 120 13.28 2.51 5.23
CA LEU A 120 12.50 1.99 4.11
C LEU A 120 11.47 0.96 4.59
N GLN A 121 10.41 0.77 3.81
CA GLN A 121 9.46 -0.29 4.11
C GLN A 121 10.15 -1.67 4.03
N PRO A 122 9.90 -2.60 4.97
CA PRO A 122 10.57 -3.90 5.00
C PRO A 122 10.44 -4.70 3.70
N SER A 123 9.31 -4.59 3.00
CA SER A 123 9.10 -5.22 1.69
C SER A 123 10.07 -4.70 0.64
N LEU A 124 10.21 -3.37 0.54
CA LEU A 124 11.11 -2.73 -0.43
C LEU A 124 12.57 -2.98 -0.11
N GLN A 125 12.94 -2.99 1.19
CA GLN A 125 14.27 -3.40 1.64
C GLN A 125 14.59 -4.82 1.18
N SER A 126 13.70 -5.78 1.41
CA SER A 126 13.91 -7.17 1.01
C SER A 126 14.11 -7.32 -0.50
N SER A 127 13.33 -6.60 -1.31
CA SER A 127 13.49 -6.60 -2.77
C SER A 127 14.82 -5.99 -3.21
N MET A 128 15.21 -4.86 -2.63
CA MET A 128 16.49 -4.20 -2.95
C MET A 128 17.70 -5.02 -2.51
N THR A 129 17.68 -5.61 -1.30
CA THR A 129 18.74 -6.51 -0.84
C THR A 129 18.89 -7.72 -1.77
N TYR A 130 17.76 -8.33 -2.17
CA TYR A 130 17.76 -9.45 -3.10
C TYR A 130 18.40 -9.08 -4.45
N LEU A 131 18.04 -7.91 -4.99
CA LEU A 131 18.51 -7.48 -6.31
C LEU A 131 19.96 -6.97 -6.32
N TYR A 132 20.39 -6.25 -5.28
CA TYR A 132 21.66 -5.50 -5.29
C TYR A 132 22.76 -6.09 -4.41
N GLN A 133 22.44 -6.92 -3.41
CA GLN A 133 23.45 -7.49 -2.51
C GLN A 133 23.57 -9.00 -2.67
N ASP A 134 22.44 -9.68 -2.77
CA ASP A 134 22.41 -11.13 -2.95
C ASP A 134 22.77 -11.54 -4.39
N SER A 135 22.82 -10.60 -5.35
CA SER A 135 23.24 -10.86 -6.73
C SER A 135 24.77 -10.81 -6.94
N GLU A 136 25.55 -10.41 -5.93
CA GLU A 136 27.02 -10.36 -5.99
C GLU A 136 27.68 -11.74 -5.75
N VAL A 137 26.96 -12.71 -5.18
CA VAL A 137 27.48 -14.06 -4.88
C VAL A 137 26.93 -15.05 -5.92
N TRP A 138 27.72 -15.35 -6.95
CA TRP A 138 27.36 -16.23 -8.06
C TRP A 138 27.92 -17.64 -7.88
N HIS A 139 27.05 -18.64 -7.78
CA HIS A 139 27.49 -20.05 -7.72
C HIS A 139 26.97 -20.92 -8.88
N ASP A 140 25.78 -20.69 -9.48
CA ASP A 140 25.40 -21.31 -10.78
C ASP A 140 24.08 -20.76 -11.41
N ILE A 141 23.78 -21.06 -12.69
CA ILE A 141 22.55 -20.61 -13.41
C ILE A 141 21.24 -21.14 -12.77
N SER A 142 21.32 -22.23 -12.01
CA SER A 142 20.21 -22.80 -11.21
C SER A 142 19.73 -21.87 -10.08
N ASP A 143 20.58 -20.98 -9.57
CA ASP A 143 20.21 -19.98 -8.54
C ASP A 143 19.27 -18.90 -9.10
N PHE A 144 19.31 -18.65 -10.42
CA PHE A 144 18.55 -17.58 -11.07
C PHE A 144 17.04 -17.88 -11.16
N LEU A 145 16.65 -19.16 -11.29
CA LEU A 145 15.26 -19.55 -11.56
C LEU A 145 14.53 -20.24 -10.40
N LEU A 146 15.24 -20.84 -9.44
CA LEU A 146 14.61 -21.74 -8.46
C LEU A 146 14.85 -21.38 -6.99
N TYR A 147 16.07 -21.01 -6.55
CA TYR A 147 16.36 -20.82 -5.12
C TYR A 147 17.73 -20.15 -4.92
N ASN A 148 17.84 -19.04 -4.17
CA ASN A 148 19.12 -18.32 -3.97
C ASN A 148 19.87 -18.67 -2.66
N LYS A 149 19.36 -19.59 -1.82
CA LYS A 149 20.07 -20.04 -0.60
C LYS A 149 19.91 -21.53 -0.37
N SER A 150 20.96 -22.33 -0.57
CA SER A 150 21.01 -23.64 0.08
C SER A 150 21.03 -23.41 1.60
N LEU A 151 20.18 -24.13 2.34
CA LEU A 151 20.21 -24.10 3.81
C LEU A 151 21.65 -24.41 4.26
N PRO A 152 22.20 -23.71 5.27
CA PRO A 152 23.45 -24.14 5.86
C PRO A 152 23.23 -25.55 6.42
N SER A 153 23.93 -26.53 5.85
CA SER A 153 24.01 -27.87 6.41
C SER A 153 24.59 -27.76 7.82
N LYS A 154 23.80 -28.13 8.82
CA LYS A 154 24.34 -28.64 10.09
C LYS A 154 24.33 -30.15 10.03
#